data_AF-A0A968XEN0-F1
#
_entry.id   AF-A0A968XEN0-F1
#
_cell.length_a   1.000
_cell.length_b   1.000
_cell.length_c   1.000
_cell.angle_alpha   90.00
_cell.angle_beta   90.00
_cell.angle_gamma   90.00
#
_symmetry.space_group_name_H-M   'P 1'
#
loop_
_entity.id
_entity.type
_entity.pdbx_description
1 polymer ?
#
loop_
_entity_poly.entity_id
_entity_poly.type
_entity_poly.pdbx_seq_one_letter_code
_entity_poly.pdbx_strand_id
1 'polypeptide(L)'
;MPQDRHRLLQRQLKRYVGEIEEIPEHWQSFLNAVNDVYEQADEDRLRMERTLELSSQELLHANAQLQTMLQSVEQQVSDRTLELSQTNDSLAYALDQLQQAQWQLVQAEKMSSLGQVTAGIAHEINNPVTFIQGNLRYVKDYAEVLLSLISRYQAIYPDAPMEIVEFLEDHDVDFIAEDFPKIIHSMASGTERITKIVLALRTFSRLDEADLKETDLADDIESTLMILNSQLSLREGNPIEICYQRPAHARMIECYPSQINQVLLNIIGNSIDALNDCKKFTSGIGPGRSRPILLCQKN
;
A
#
# COMPACT_ATOMS: atom_id res chain seq x y z
N MET A 1 34.23 -59.48 -86.11
CA MET A 1 34.01 -58.06 -85.76
C MET A 1 34.12 -57.96 -84.25
N PRO A 2 35.21 -57.37 -83.71
CA PRO A 2 35.41 -57.37 -82.27
C PRO A 2 34.35 -56.48 -81.61
N GLN A 3 33.73 -57.00 -80.54
CA GLN A 3 32.80 -56.29 -79.66
C GLN A 3 33.37 -54.92 -79.30
N ASP A 4 32.53 -53.87 -79.28
CA ASP A 4 32.91 -52.51 -78.90
C ASP A 4 33.40 -52.52 -77.44
N ARG A 5 34.72 -52.66 -77.24
CA ARG A 5 35.32 -52.73 -75.90
C ARG A 5 35.32 -51.35 -75.24
N HIS A 6 35.13 -51.32 -73.94
CA HIS A 6 35.20 -50.15 -73.09
C HIS A 6 36.46 -49.31 -73.35
N ARG A 7 36.30 -47.98 -73.43
CA ARG A 7 37.39 -47.03 -73.78
C ARG A 7 38.62 -47.17 -72.89
N LEU A 8 38.43 -47.43 -71.59
CA LEU A 8 39.54 -47.66 -70.67
C LEU A 8 40.29 -48.95 -71.00
N LEU A 9 39.58 -50.05 -71.30
CA LEU A 9 40.21 -51.32 -71.69
C LEU A 9 40.99 -51.18 -73.00
N GLN A 10 40.43 -50.50 -74.01
CA GLN A 10 41.12 -50.20 -75.27
C GLN A 10 42.39 -49.38 -75.04
N ARG A 11 42.31 -48.35 -74.19
CA ARG A 11 43.45 -47.50 -73.84
C ARG A 11 44.53 -48.28 -73.09
N GLN A 12 44.16 -49.20 -72.21
CA GLN A 12 45.11 -50.05 -71.47
C GLN A 12 45.78 -51.08 -72.39
N LEU A 13 45.00 -51.73 -73.28
CA LEU A 13 45.53 -52.65 -74.28
C LEU A 13 46.54 -51.96 -75.21
N LYS A 14 46.20 -50.77 -75.73
CA LYS A 14 47.11 -49.98 -76.59
C LYS A 14 48.38 -49.55 -75.85
N ARG A 15 48.28 -49.22 -74.56
CA ARG A 15 49.41 -48.70 -73.75
C ARG A 15 50.40 -49.77 -73.32
N TYR A 16 49.92 -50.96 -72.96
CA TYR A 16 50.76 -52.01 -72.36
C TYR A 16 51.01 -53.21 -73.28
N VAL A 17 50.19 -53.41 -74.31
CA VAL A 17 50.29 -54.56 -75.22
C VAL A 17 50.62 -54.15 -76.66
N GLY A 18 50.31 -52.93 -77.08
CA GLY A 18 50.62 -52.39 -78.43
C GLY A 18 49.46 -52.53 -79.43
N GLU A 19 49.74 -52.41 -80.74
CA GLU A 19 48.76 -52.69 -81.81
C GLU A 19 48.80 -54.17 -82.17
N ILE A 20 47.76 -54.90 -81.78
CA ILE A 20 47.61 -56.34 -82.05
C ILE A 20 46.58 -56.51 -83.18
N GLU A 21 46.94 -57.21 -84.26
CA GLU A 21 46.02 -57.50 -85.38
C GLU A 21 44.98 -58.57 -85.03
N GLU A 22 45.34 -59.59 -84.22
CA GLU A 22 44.40 -60.61 -83.71
C GLU A 22 44.69 -61.00 -82.25
N ILE A 23 43.69 -60.87 -81.40
CA ILE A 23 43.77 -61.24 -79.98
C ILE A 23 43.64 -62.76 -79.86
N PRO A 24 44.57 -63.46 -79.18
CA PRO A 24 44.50 -64.91 -79.01
C PRO A 24 43.17 -65.35 -78.37
N GLU A 25 42.56 -66.43 -78.88
CA GLU A 25 41.24 -66.91 -78.41
C GLU A 25 41.19 -67.12 -76.88
N HIS A 26 42.28 -67.63 -76.29
CA HIS A 26 42.37 -67.86 -74.85
C HIS A 26 42.33 -66.58 -73.99
N TRP A 27 42.58 -65.40 -74.57
CA TRP A 27 42.51 -64.09 -73.87
C TRP A 27 41.14 -63.43 -74.03
N GLN A 28 40.30 -63.86 -74.98
CA GLN A 28 39.01 -63.22 -75.24
C GLN A 28 38.08 -63.31 -74.03
N SER A 29 38.02 -64.48 -73.36
CA SER A 29 37.20 -64.64 -72.15
C SER A 29 37.66 -63.73 -71.01
N PHE A 30 38.98 -63.57 -70.82
CA PHE A 30 39.51 -62.68 -69.78
C PHE A 30 39.25 -61.21 -70.10
N LEU A 31 39.51 -60.79 -71.34
CA LEU A 31 39.31 -59.40 -71.74
C LEU A 31 37.83 -59.01 -71.77
N ASN A 32 36.93 -59.92 -72.11
CA ASN A 32 35.50 -59.70 -71.99
C ASN A 32 35.08 -59.57 -70.53
N ALA A 33 35.56 -60.44 -69.64
CA ALA A 33 35.29 -60.30 -68.20
C ALA A 33 35.79 -58.96 -67.62
N VAL A 34 36.98 -58.49 -68.03
CA VAL A 34 37.49 -57.16 -67.61
C VAL A 34 36.67 -56.03 -68.24
N ASN A 35 36.20 -56.20 -69.46
CA ASN A 35 35.32 -55.24 -70.14
C ASN A 35 34.02 -55.05 -69.37
N ASP A 36 33.35 -56.17 -69.05
CA ASP A 36 32.09 -56.19 -68.32
C ASP A 36 32.24 -55.55 -66.93
N VAL A 37 33.37 -55.81 -66.24
CA VAL A 37 33.68 -55.17 -64.95
C VAL A 37 33.84 -53.65 -65.09
N TYR A 38 34.45 -53.15 -66.16
CA TYR A 38 34.56 -51.70 -66.37
C TYR A 38 33.23 -51.04 -66.74
N GLU A 39 32.42 -51.68 -67.58
CA GLU A 39 31.07 -51.19 -67.88
C GLU A 39 30.20 -51.17 -66.63
N GLN A 40 30.26 -52.23 -65.82
CA GLN A 40 29.54 -52.31 -64.56
C GLN A 40 30.03 -51.26 -63.55
N ALA A 41 31.33 -50.98 -63.48
CA ALA A 41 31.88 -49.94 -62.61
C ALA A 41 31.46 -48.52 -63.04
N ASP A 42 31.39 -48.22 -64.35
CA ASP A 42 30.90 -46.93 -64.84
C ASP A 42 29.38 -46.81 -64.61
N GLU A 43 28.61 -47.89 -64.78
CA GLU A 43 27.19 -47.92 -64.40
C GLU A 43 26.98 -47.67 -62.91
N ASP A 44 27.74 -48.35 -62.05
CA ASP A 44 27.66 -48.19 -60.60
C ASP A 44 28.06 -46.77 -60.18
N ARG A 45 29.07 -46.16 -60.82
CA ARG A 45 29.45 -44.76 -60.57
C ARG A 45 28.34 -43.80 -60.96
N LEU A 46 27.73 -43.98 -62.14
CA LEU A 46 26.62 -43.14 -62.59
C LEU A 46 25.39 -43.27 -61.68
N ARG A 47 25.08 -44.49 -61.22
CA ARG A 47 24.03 -44.72 -60.22
C ARG A 47 24.34 -43.99 -58.92
N MET A 48 25.57 -44.11 -58.42
CA MET A 48 26.01 -43.45 -57.18
C MET A 48 25.95 -41.91 -57.29
N GLU A 49 26.44 -41.33 -58.38
CA GLU A 49 26.37 -39.88 -58.66
C GLU A 49 24.92 -39.41 -58.63
N ARG A 50 24.01 -40.14 -59.30
CA ARG A 50 22.58 -39.81 -59.31
C ARG A 50 21.92 -39.94 -57.94
N THR A 51 22.26 -40.97 -57.16
CA THR A 51 21.75 -41.14 -55.80
C THR A 51 22.25 -40.03 -54.86
N LEU A 52 23.52 -39.64 -54.97
CA LEU A 52 24.08 -38.52 -54.21
C LEU A 52 23.41 -37.20 -54.58
N GLU A 53 23.17 -36.97 -55.87
CA GLU A 53 22.49 -35.76 -56.34
C GLU A 53 21.05 -35.67 -55.81
N LEU A 54 20.30 -36.78 -55.85
CA LEU A 54 18.96 -36.87 -55.27
C LEU A 54 18.98 -36.64 -53.75
N SER A 55 19.88 -37.29 -53.02
CA SER A 55 20.01 -37.11 -51.56
C SER A 55 20.40 -35.68 -51.18
N SER A 56 21.29 -35.04 -51.95
CA SER A 56 21.65 -33.63 -51.78
C SER A 56 20.45 -32.71 -51.97
N GLN A 57 19.63 -32.95 -53.00
CA GLN A 57 18.39 -32.21 -53.23
C GLN A 57 17.39 -32.39 -52.09
N GLU A 58 17.20 -33.62 -51.60
CA GLU A 58 16.32 -33.90 -50.45
C GLU A 58 16.80 -33.18 -49.18
N LEU A 59 18.11 -33.18 -48.92
CA LEU A 59 18.71 -32.47 -47.77
C LEU A 59 18.55 -30.96 -47.86
N LEU A 60 18.71 -30.38 -49.05
CA LEU A 60 18.49 -28.95 -49.27
C LEU A 60 17.02 -28.58 -49.04
N HIS A 61 16.11 -29.40 -49.55
CA HIS A 61 14.67 -29.19 -49.35
C HIS A 61 14.27 -29.32 -47.88
N ALA A 62 14.77 -30.35 -47.18
CA ALA A 62 14.53 -30.53 -45.75
C ALA A 62 15.09 -29.37 -44.92
N ASN A 63 16.30 -28.88 -45.23
CA ASN A 63 16.87 -27.71 -44.55
C ASN A 63 16.05 -26.44 -44.78
N ALA A 64 15.58 -26.19 -46.00
CA ALA A 64 14.73 -25.04 -46.29
C ALA A 64 13.41 -25.11 -45.49
N GLN A 65 12.79 -26.29 -45.43
CA GLN A 65 11.59 -26.52 -44.62
C GLN A 65 11.85 -26.28 -43.12
N LEU A 66 12.96 -26.78 -42.58
CA LEU A 66 13.35 -26.57 -41.19
C LEU A 66 13.58 -25.09 -40.87
N GLN A 67 14.25 -24.35 -41.76
CA GLN A 67 14.45 -22.90 -41.59
C GLN A 67 13.11 -22.16 -41.54
N THR A 68 12.18 -22.54 -42.41
CA THR A 68 10.84 -21.93 -42.44
C THR A 68 10.06 -22.23 -41.15
N MET A 69 10.14 -23.47 -40.65
CA MET A 69 9.54 -23.86 -39.37
C MET A 69 10.16 -23.13 -38.19
N LEU A 70 11.50 -23.02 -38.13
CA LEU A 70 12.20 -22.28 -37.07
C LEU A 70 11.74 -20.83 -37.02
N GLN A 71 11.69 -20.15 -38.17
CA GLN A 71 11.23 -18.77 -38.25
C GLN A 71 9.77 -18.63 -37.80
N SER A 72 8.90 -19.58 -38.17
CA SER A 72 7.51 -19.59 -37.71
C SER A 72 7.40 -19.79 -36.20
N VAL A 73 8.20 -20.67 -35.61
CA VAL A 73 8.20 -20.93 -34.16
C VAL A 73 8.74 -19.72 -33.41
N GLU A 74 9.83 -19.12 -33.87
CA GLU A 74 10.39 -17.89 -33.28
C GLU A 74 9.36 -16.76 -33.29
N GLN A 75 8.63 -16.59 -34.39
CA GLN A 75 7.56 -15.59 -34.47
C GLN A 75 6.43 -15.89 -33.46
N GLN A 76 5.96 -17.14 -33.38
CA GLN A 76 4.93 -17.53 -32.42
C GLN A 76 5.36 -17.33 -30.96
N VAL A 77 6.61 -17.67 -30.64
CA VAL A 77 7.17 -17.45 -29.30
C VAL A 77 7.22 -15.97 -28.99
N SER A 78 7.67 -15.14 -29.92
CA SER A 78 7.71 -13.69 -29.76
C SER A 78 6.31 -13.11 -29.51
N ASP A 79 5.33 -13.46 -30.36
CA ASP A 79 3.96 -12.96 -30.25
C ASP A 79 3.33 -13.39 -28.92
N ARG A 80 3.52 -14.66 -28.52
CA ARG A 80 2.96 -15.17 -27.26
C ARG A 80 3.64 -14.58 -26.04
N THR A 81 4.93 -14.29 -26.11
CA THR A 81 5.68 -13.63 -25.03
C THR A 81 5.17 -12.20 -24.82
N LEU A 82 4.89 -11.49 -25.91
CA LEU A 82 4.31 -10.15 -25.84
C LEU A 82 2.90 -10.17 -25.22
N GLU A 83 2.04 -11.10 -25.67
CA GLU A 83 0.68 -11.27 -25.11
C GLU A 83 0.72 -11.64 -23.62
N LEU A 84 1.63 -12.54 -23.23
CA LEU A 84 1.83 -12.90 -21.82
C LEU A 84 2.30 -11.71 -20.98
N SER A 85 3.21 -10.89 -21.49
CA SER A 85 3.64 -9.67 -20.79
C SER A 85 2.47 -8.71 -20.58
N GLN A 86 1.70 -8.44 -21.63
CA GLN A 86 0.55 -7.53 -21.58
C GLN A 86 -0.54 -8.01 -20.62
N THR A 87 -0.86 -9.31 -20.66
CA THR A 87 -1.84 -9.91 -19.76
C THR A 87 -1.38 -9.90 -18.31
N ASN A 88 -0.08 -10.13 -18.06
CA ASN A 88 0.49 -10.06 -16.72
C ASN A 88 0.45 -8.63 -16.15
N ASP A 89 0.76 -7.62 -16.96
CA ASP A 89 0.66 -6.21 -16.55
C ASP A 89 -0.79 -5.81 -16.23
N SER A 90 -1.74 -6.23 -17.08
CA SER A 90 -3.16 -6.00 -16.82
C SER A 90 -3.65 -6.72 -15.56
N LEU A 91 -3.16 -7.92 -15.28
CA LEU A 91 -3.50 -8.67 -14.09
C LEU A 91 -2.94 -8.01 -12.83
N ALA A 92 -1.69 -7.56 -12.87
CA ALA A 92 -1.06 -6.83 -11.77
C ALA A 92 -1.84 -5.55 -11.44
N TYR A 93 -2.27 -4.80 -12.46
CA TYR A 93 -3.09 -3.61 -12.28
C TYR A 93 -4.47 -3.93 -11.66
N ALA A 94 -5.14 -4.99 -12.14
CA ALA A 94 -6.43 -5.41 -11.60
C ALA A 94 -6.33 -5.89 -10.14
N LEU A 95 -5.24 -6.56 -9.77
CA LEU A 95 -4.99 -6.99 -8.38
C LEU A 95 -4.78 -5.81 -7.45
N ASP A 96 -4.01 -4.80 -7.86
CA ASP A 96 -3.80 -3.58 -7.06
C ASP A 96 -5.13 -2.83 -6.84
N GLN A 97 -5.92 -2.65 -7.89
CA GLN A 97 -7.27 -2.09 -7.81
C GLN A 97 -8.17 -2.86 -6.84
N LEU A 98 -8.18 -4.20 -6.94
CA LEU A 98 -8.99 -5.05 -6.07
C LEU A 98 -8.56 -4.91 -4.61
N GLN A 99 -7.25 -4.89 -4.34
CA GLN A 99 -6.71 -4.77 -3.00
C GLN A 99 -7.04 -3.41 -2.38
N GLN A 100 -6.97 -2.32 -3.15
CA GLN A 100 -7.37 -0.99 -2.72
C GLN A 100 -8.88 -0.93 -2.41
N ALA A 101 -9.73 -1.48 -3.27
CA ALA A 101 -11.17 -1.54 -3.05
C ALA A 101 -11.52 -2.37 -1.80
N GLN A 102 -10.85 -3.51 -1.59
CA GLN A 102 -11.05 -4.34 -0.41
C GLN A 102 -10.65 -3.60 0.87
N TRP A 103 -9.52 -2.87 0.86
CA TRP A 103 -9.10 -2.08 2.01
C TRP A 103 -10.12 -0.98 2.35
N GLN A 104 -10.65 -0.30 1.33
CA GLN A 104 -11.70 0.71 1.50
C GLN A 104 -12.98 0.11 2.09
N LEU A 105 -13.42 -1.07 1.61
CA LEU A 105 -14.61 -1.75 2.14
C LEU A 105 -14.44 -2.15 3.61
N VAL A 106 -13.29 -2.72 3.97
CA VAL A 106 -13.01 -3.10 5.37
C VAL A 106 -12.98 -1.86 6.28
N GLN A 107 -12.44 -0.74 5.81
CA GLN A 107 -12.48 0.52 6.57
C GLN A 107 -13.91 1.04 6.72
N ALA A 108 -14.70 1.04 5.64
CA ALA A 108 -16.09 1.48 5.66
C ALA A 108 -16.96 0.63 6.60
N GLU A 109 -16.77 -0.70 6.61
CA GLU A 109 -17.50 -1.60 7.51
C GLU A 109 -17.12 -1.38 8.99
N LYS A 110 -15.82 -1.16 9.26
CA LYS A 110 -15.34 -0.82 10.61
C LYS A 110 -15.85 0.53 11.09
N MET A 111 -15.92 1.52 10.20
CA MET A 111 -16.52 2.81 10.50
C MET A 111 -18.01 2.60 10.80
N SER A 112 -18.80 2.09 9.85
CA SER A 112 -20.25 1.91 9.99
C SER A 112 -20.66 1.16 11.26
N SER A 113 -19.98 0.05 11.58
CA SER A 113 -20.24 -0.73 12.80
C SER A 113 -19.92 0.04 14.08
N LEU A 114 -18.88 0.88 14.05
CA LEU A 114 -18.50 1.73 15.18
C LEU A 114 -19.45 2.93 15.30
N GLY A 115 -19.85 3.55 14.20
CA GLY A 115 -20.73 4.72 14.18
C GLY A 115 -22.10 4.47 14.81
N GLN A 116 -22.78 3.37 14.45
CA GLN A 116 -24.11 3.04 14.99
C GLN A 116 -24.11 2.79 16.50
N VAL A 117 -23.12 2.06 17.01
CA VAL A 117 -23.01 1.71 18.44
C VAL A 117 -22.54 2.93 19.25
N THR A 118 -21.69 3.76 18.66
CA THR A 118 -21.08 4.90 19.35
C THR A 118 -22.04 6.05 19.60
N ALA A 119 -23.01 6.33 18.71
CA ALA A 119 -24.00 7.40 18.92
C ALA A 119 -24.87 7.15 20.18
N GLY A 120 -25.39 5.94 20.33
CA GLY A 120 -26.22 5.55 21.47
C GLY A 120 -25.44 5.59 22.78
N ILE A 121 -24.25 4.97 22.79
CA ILE A 121 -23.38 4.94 23.97
C ILE A 121 -22.91 6.36 24.35
N ALA A 122 -22.59 7.22 23.38
CA ALA A 122 -22.20 8.60 23.65
C ALA A 122 -23.31 9.37 24.38
N HIS A 123 -24.57 9.20 23.96
CA HIS A 123 -25.69 9.84 24.62
C HIS A 123 -25.92 9.29 26.04
N GLU A 124 -25.78 7.99 26.24
CA GLU A 124 -25.96 7.34 27.55
C GLU A 124 -24.85 7.67 28.54
N ILE A 125 -23.61 7.89 28.07
CA ILE A 125 -22.49 8.35 28.92
C ILE A 125 -22.59 9.85 29.21
N ASN A 126 -22.95 10.67 28.22
CA ASN A 126 -22.96 12.12 28.41
C ASN A 126 -23.98 12.57 29.46
N ASN A 127 -25.10 11.85 29.58
CA ASN A 127 -26.16 12.15 30.55
C ASN A 127 -25.64 12.15 32.00
N PRO A 128 -25.14 11.03 32.57
CA PRO A 128 -24.62 11.02 33.94
C PRO A 128 -23.42 11.95 34.14
N VAL A 129 -22.56 12.10 33.13
CA VAL A 129 -21.40 13.02 33.22
C VAL A 129 -21.84 14.47 33.35
N THR A 130 -22.86 14.89 32.60
CA THR A 130 -23.43 16.24 32.69
C THR A 130 -24.02 16.49 34.09
N PHE A 131 -24.73 15.50 34.66
CA PHE A 131 -25.25 15.60 36.03
C PHE A 131 -24.12 15.71 37.06
N ILE A 132 -23.06 14.91 36.95
CA ILE A 132 -21.92 14.96 37.89
C ILE A 132 -21.20 16.31 37.77
N GLN A 133 -20.92 16.77 36.55
CA GLN A 133 -20.22 18.03 36.31
C GLN A 133 -21.02 19.24 36.82
N GLY A 134 -22.34 19.24 36.61
CA GLY A 134 -23.23 20.27 37.13
C GLY A 134 -23.24 20.33 38.67
N ASN A 135 -23.26 19.17 39.33
CA ASN A 135 -23.24 19.08 40.79
C ASN A 135 -21.86 19.40 41.40
N LEU A 136 -20.77 19.03 40.73
CA LEU A 136 -19.40 19.30 41.20
C LEU A 136 -19.14 20.80 41.41
N ARG A 137 -19.76 21.67 40.61
CA ARG A 137 -19.70 23.12 40.83
C ARG A 137 -20.26 23.51 42.20
N TYR A 138 -21.47 23.04 42.52
CA TYR A 138 -22.09 23.33 43.82
C TYR A 138 -21.30 22.72 44.98
N VAL A 139 -20.81 21.49 44.83
CA VAL A 139 -19.97 20.83 45.84
C VAL A 139 -18.70 21.64 46.11
N LYS A 140 -18.06 22.15 45.05
CA LYS A 140 -16.89 23.03 45.17
C LYS A 140 -17.23 24.32 45.92
N ASP A 141 -18.32 25.00 45.53
CA ASP A 141 -18.74 26.25 46.16
C ASP A 141 -19.07 26.04 47.66
N TYR A 142 -19.74 24.93 48.00
CA TYR A 142 -20.04 24.56 49.39
C TYR A 142 -18.78 24.22 50.18
N ALA A 143 -17.84 23.50 49.57
CA ALA A 143 -16.55 23.19 50.19
C ALA A 143 -15.77 24.47 50.51
N GLU A 144 -15.69 25.41 49.58
CA GLU A 144 -15.01 26.70 49.79
C GLU A 144 -15.64 27.49 50.95
N VAL A 145 -16.97 27.54 51.03
CA VAL A 145 -17.68 28.21 52.14
C VAL A 145 -17.39 27.54 53.48
N LEU A 146 -17.51 26.21 53.58
CA LEU A 146 -17.27 25.46 54.81
C LEU A 146 -15.83 25.57 55.29
N LEU A 147 -14.85 25.44 54.39
CA LEU A 147 -13.43 25.62 54.72
C LEU A 147 -13.15 27.05 55.19
N SER A 148 -13.75 28.06 54.53
CA SER A 148 -13.59 29.45 54.97
C SER A 148 -14.18 29.70 56.36
N LEU A 149 -15.27 29.01 56.72
CA LEU A 149 -15.89 29.10 58.04
C LEU A 149 -14.98 28.51 59.11
N ILE A 150 -14.40 27.33 58.84
CA ILE A 150 -13.45 26.66 59.74
C ILE A 150 -12.23 27.57 59.95
N SER A 151 -11.63 28.09 58.88
CA SER A 151 -10.46 28.98 59.01
C SER A 151 -10.78 30.27 59.76
N ARG A 152 -11.97 30.87 59.55
CA ARG A 152 -12.40 32.07 60.30
C ARG A 152 -12.65 31.76 61.77
N TYR A 153 -13.22 30.59 62.09
CA TYR A 153 -13.44 30.17 63.47
C TYR A 153 -12.11 30.00 64.21
N GLN A 154 -11.14 29.29 63.61
CA GLN A 154 -9.79 29.13 64.14
C GLN A 154 -9.07 30.49 64.34
N ALA A 155 -9.26 31.44 63.43
CA ALA A 155 -8.64 32.76 63.53
C ALA A 155 -9.23 33.65 64.64
N ILE A 156 -10.55 33.55 64.91
CA ILE A 156 -11.24 34.38 65.90
C ILE A 156 -11.12 33.78 67.31
N TYR A 157 -11.07 32.45 67.43
CA TYR A 157 -10.98 31.73 68.71
C TYR A 157 -9.73 30.85 68.76
N PRO A 158 -8.52 31.44 68.88
CA PRO A 158 -7.28 30.68 68.97
C PRO A 158 -7.18 29.85 70.27
N ASP A 159 -7.84 30.27 71.36
CA ASP A 159 -8.02 29.50 72.59
C ASP A 159 -9.39 28.81 72.60
N ALA A 160 -9.63 27.93 71.62
CA ALA A 160 -10.86 27.16 71.55
C ALA A 160 -11.00 26.21 72.76
N PRO A 161 -12.23 25.89 73.21
CA PRO A 161 -12.46 24.85 74.23
C PRO A 161 -11.75 23.54 73.87
N MET A 162 -11.16 22.88 74.88
CA MET A 162 -10.39 21.63 74.70
C MET A 162 -11.18 20.54 73.94
N GLU A 163 -12.50 20.46 74.15
CA GLU A 163 -13.40 19.56 73.43
C GLU A 163 -13.39 19.78 71.90
N ILE A 164 -13.25 21.03 71.44
CA ILE A 164 -13.18 21.35 70.01
C ILE A 164 -11.77 21.08 69.47
N VAL A 165 -10.73 21.35 70.25
CA VAL A 165 -9.34 21.07 69.85
C VAL A 165 -9.12 19.56 69.68
N GLU A 166 -9.55 18.75 70.66
CA GLU A 166 -9.50 17.29 70.57
C GLU A 166 -10.31 16.77 69.37
N PHE A 167 -11.50 17.31 69.11
CA PHE A 167 -12.30 16.90 67.95
C PHE A 167 -11.61 17.20 66.61
N LEU A 168 -10.96 18.37 66.48
CA LEU A 168 -10.26 18.76 65.26
C LEU A 168 -9.02 17.89 65.00
N GLU A 169 -8.29 17.54 66.06
CA GLU A 169 -7.13 16.62 66.00
C GLU A 169 -7.57 15.18 65.72
N ASP A 170 -8.58 14.64 66.42
CA ASP A 170 -9.06 13.27 66.24
C ASP A 170 -9.62 12.98 64.83
N HIS A 171 -10.07 14.02 64.12
CA HIS A 171 -10.62 13.91 62.77
C HIS A 171 -9.69 14.43 61.67
N ASP A 172 -8.44 14.78 62.00
CA ASP A 172 -7.43 15.29 61.07
C ASP A 172 -7.97 16.41 60.15
N VAL A 173 -8.67 17.39 60.75
CA VAL A 173 -9.44 18.39 59.98
C VAL A 173 -8.53 19.24 59.08
N ASP A 174 -7.28 19.49 59.47
CA ASP A 174 -6.30 20.19 58.65
C ASP A 174 -5.94 19.39 57.37
N PHE A 175 -5.81 18.07 57.48
CA PHE A 175 -5.61 17.21 56.31
C PHE A 175 -6.82 17.23 55.38
N ILE A 176 -8.03 17.13 55.94
CA ILE A 176 -9.29 17.20 55.17
C ILE A 176 -9.39 18.55 54.45
N ALA A 177 -9.02 19.65 55.11
CA ALA A 177 -9.05 20.98 54.54
C ALA A 177 -8.12 21.13 53.33
N GLU A 178 -6.97 20.45 53.35
CA GLU A 178 -6.04 20.42 52.22
C GLU A 178 -6.43 19.44 51.11
N ASP A 179 -6.96 18.27 51.46
CA ASP A 179 -7.22 17.18 50.51
C ASP A 179 -8.58 17.30 49.82
N PHE A 180 -9.60 17.78 50.53
CA PHE A 180 -10.95 17.86 50.01
C PHE A 180 -11.07 18.71 48.72
N PRO A 181 -10.44 19.91 48.61
CA PRO A 181 -10.39 20.65 47.35
C PRO A 181 -9.68 19.89 46.23
N LYS A 182 -8.63 19.11 46.54
CA LYS A 182 -7.87 18.32 45.55
C LYS A 182 -8.72 17.17 45.00
N ILE A 183 -9.51 16.50 45.84
CA ILE A 183 -10.44 15.45 45.41
C ILE A 183 -11.50 16.02 44.44
N ILE A 184 -12.12 17.15 44.81
CA ILE A 184 -13.13 17.81 43.96
C ILE A 184 -12.52 18.22 42.61
N HIS A 185 -11.29 18.76 42.63
CA HIS A 185 -10.57 19.12 41.40
C HIS A 185 -10.27 17.89 40.52
N SER A 186 -9.81 16.78 41.13
CA SER A 186 -9.55 15.52 40.42
C SER A 186 -10.82 14.97 39.76
N MET A 187 -11.95 14.97 40.47
CA MET A 187 -13.24 14.57 39.92
C MET A 187 -13.68 15.47 38.76
N ALA A 188 -13.51 16.80 38.89
CA ALA A 188 -13.81 17.75 37.83
C ALA A 188 -12.97 17.47 36.57
N SER A 189 -11.65 17.28 36.72
CA SER A 189 -10.76 16.93 35.61
C SER A 189 -11.13 15.60 34.95
N GLY A 190 -11.50 14.59 35.76
CA GLY A 190 -11.98 13.30 35.28
C GLY A 190 -13.25 13.42 34.44
N THR A 191 -14.25 14.17 34.92
CA THR A 191 -15.49 14.41 34.17
C THR A 191 -15.24 15.17 32.87
N GLU A 192 -14.39 16.20 32.88
CA GLU A 192 -14.02 16.94 31.67
C GLU A 192 -13.36 16.05 30.62
N ARG A 193 -12.47 15.15 31.05
CA ARG A 193 -11.84 14.17 30.16
C ARG A 193 -12.86 13.23 29.54
N ILE A 194 -13.82 12.73 30.32
CA ILE A 194 -14.89 11.87 29.80
C ILE A 194 -15.73 12.63 28.79
N THR A 195 -16.12 13.88 29.07
CA THR A 195 -16.85 14.74 28.13
C THR A 195 -16.09 14.90 26.82
N LYS A 196 -14.77 15.12 26.86
CA LYS A 196 -13.92 15.20 25.65
C LYS A 196 -13.91 13.89 24.86
N ILE A 197 -13.82 12.74 25.53
CA ILE A 197 -13.86 11.42 24.88
C ILE A 197 -15.21 11.18 24.22
N VAL A 198 -16.30 11.47 24.92
CA VAL A 198 -17.67 11.30 24.42
C VAL A 198 -17.97 12.24 23.26
N LEU A 199 -17.46 13.48 23.29
CA LEU A 199 -17.58 14.41 22.19
C LEU A 199 -16.81 13.92 20.95
N ALA A 200 -15.58 13.43 21.13
CA ALA A 200 -14.81 12.84 20.04
C ALA A 200 -15.51 11.60 19.43
N LEU A 201 -16.09 10.75 20.27
CA LEU A 201 -16.89 9.59 19.87
C LEU A 201 -18.16 10.00 19.11
N ARG A 202 -18.87 11.02 19.58
CA ARG A 202 -20.09 11.55 18.92
C ARG A 202 -19.76 12.17 17.56
N THR A 203 -18.67 12.92 17.46
CA THR A 203 -18.20 13.47 16.20
C THR A 203 -17.78 12.35 15.24
N PHE A 204 -17.09 11.32 15.73
CA PHE A 204 -16.72 10.16 14.92
C PHE A 204 -17.94 9.38 14.42
N SER A 205 -18.96 9.20 15.26
CA SER A 205 -20.21 8.55 14.87
C SER A 205 -21.01 9.32 13.82
N ARG A 206 -20.94 10.66 13.84
CA ARG A 206 -21.46 11.52 12.75
C ARG A 206 -20.71 11.32 11.43
N LEU A 207 -19.49 10.76 11.45
CA LEU A 207 -18.75 10.42 10.25
C LEU A 207 -19.33 9.23 9.48
N ASP A 208 -20.30 8.51 10.04
CA ASP A 208 -21.00 7.38 9.38
C ASP A 208 -22.42 7.72 8.93
N GLU A 209 -22.90 8.96 9.15
CA GLU A 209 -24.19 9.37 8.62
C GLU A 209 -24.09 9.52 7.10
N ALA A 210 -24.69 8.57 6.37
CA ALA A 210 -24.70 8.51 4.91
C ALA A 210 -25.75 9.42 4.25
N ASP A 211 -26.53 10.15 5.04
CA ASP A 211 -27.65 10.95 4.54
C ASP A 211 -27.21 12.37 4.16
N LEU A 212 -27.72 12.83 3.02
CA LEU A 212 -27.61 14.21 2.58
C LEU A 212 -28.44 15.09 3.52
N LYS A 213 -27.82 16.11 4.12
CA LYS A 213 -28.52 17.03 5.03
C LYS A 213 -27.88 18.42 5.03
N GLU A 214 -28.67 19.43 5.39
CA GLU A 214 -28.17 20.77 5.65
C GLU A 214 -27.33 20.78 6.93
N THR A 215 -26.04 21.10 6.81
CA THR A 215 -25.14 21.26 7.95
C THR A 215 -24.39 22.58 7.94
N ASP A 216 -24.03 23.04 9.12
CA ASP A 216 -23.05 24.11 9.30
C ASP A 216 -21.64 23.52 9.13
N LEU A 217 -21.00 23.84 8.00
CA LEU A 217 -19.64 23.40 7.72
C LEU A 217 -18.61 23.93 8.73
N ALA A 218 -18.87 25.07 9.38
CA ALA A 218 -17.98 25.60 10.42
C ALA A 218 -17.98 24.69 11.66
N ASP A 219 -19.14 24.14 12.04
CA ASP A 219 -19.23 23.18 13.14
C ASP A 219 -18.49 21.87 12.82
N ASP A 220 -18.58 21.41 11.58
CA ASP A 220 -17.88 20.22 11.08
C ASP A 220 -16.34 20.41 11.12
N ILE A 221 -15.86 21.59 10.72
CA ILE A 221 -14.45 21.96 10.81
C ILE A 221 -13.99 22.03 12.27
N GLU A 222 -14.72 22.74 13.15
CA GLU A 222 -14.36 22.85 14.57
C GLU A 222 -14.29 21.48 15.26
N SER A 223 -15.27 20.62 14.97
CA SER A 223 -15.31 19.26 15.51
C SER A 223 -14.11 18.43 15.05
N THR A 224 -13.75 18.53 13.78
CA THR A 224 -12.57 17.87 13.21
C THR A 224 -11.26 18.39 13.82
N LEU A 225 -11.14 19.72 13.98
CA LEU A 225 -9.97 20.34 14.60
C LEU A 225 -9.82 19.96 16.08
N MET A 226 -10.92 19.82 16.81
CA MET A 226 -10.90 19.39 18.20
C MET A 226 -10.34 17.97 18.36
N ILE A 227 -10.68 17.06 17.44
CA ILE A 227 -10.12 15.71 17.40
C ILE A 227 -8.61 15.76 17.16
N LEU A 228 -8.17 16.48 16.12
CA LEU A 228 -6.75 16.59 15.77
C LEU A 228 -5.94 17.27 16.89
N ASN A 229 -6.51 18.29 17.54
CA ASN A 229 -5.87 18.98 18.65
C ASN A 229 -5.70 18.07 19.89
N SER A 230 -6.67 17.19 20.16
CA SER A 230 -6.54 16.19 21.22
C SER A 230 -5.39 15.21 20.97
N GLN A 231 -5.20 14.78 19.71
CA GLN A 231 -4.11 13.89 19.31
C GLN A 231 -2.74 14.58 19.38
N LEU A 232 -2.69 15.88 19.07
CA LEU A 232 -1.50 16.71 19.19
C LEU A 232 -1.08 16.93 20.65
N SER A 233 -2.06 17.16 21.54
CA SER A 233 -1.84 17.42 22.97
C SER A 233 -1.33 16.21 23.75
N LEU A 234 -1.52 14.99 23.22
CA LEU A 234 -1.02 13.74 23.81
C LEU A 234 0.47 13.49 23.53
N ARG A 235 1.10 14.25 22.62
CA ARG A 235 2.52 14.10 22.28
C ARG A 235 3.34 15.16 23.01
N GLU A 236 4.13 14.74 24.01
CA GLU A 236 5.01 15.63 24.76
C GLU A 236 5.95 16.40 23.82
N GLY A 237 6.00 17.74 23.98
CA GLY A 237 6.93 18.61 23.25
C GLY A 237 6.54 18.96 21.81
N ASN A 238 5.27 18.82 21.43
CA ASN A 238 4.84 19.16 20.06
C ASN A 238 4.69 20.69 19.86
N PRO A 239 5.33 21.31 18.84
CA PRO A 239 5.32 22.75 18.63
C PRO A 239 4.19 23.24 17.70
N ILE A 240 3.23 22.38 17.35
CA ILE A 240 2.21 22.67 16.33
C ILE A 240 1.03 23.39 17.00
N GLU A 241 0.72 24.58 16.52
CA GLU A 241 -0.43 25.38 16.94
C GLU A 241 -1.41 25.50 15.76
N ILE A 242 -2.66 25.11 16.01
CA ILE A 242 -3.75 25.20 15.02
C ILE A 242 -4.50 26.51 15.26
N CYS A 243 -4.43 27.43 14.30
CA CYS A 243 -5.19 28.68 14.34
C CYS A 243 -6.37 28.58 13.37
N TYR A 244 -7.59 28.55 13.90
CA TYR A 244 -8.82 28.58 13.11
C TYR A 244 -9.65 29.80 13.48
N GLN A 245 -10.15 30.52 12.48
CA GLN A 245 -11.08 31.63 12.66
C GLN A 245 -12.44 31.23 12.09
N ARG A 246 -13.42 31.11 12.99
CA ARG A 246 -14.80 30.83 12.59
C ARG A 246 -15.36 32.01 11.80
N PRO A 247 -15.96 31.79 10.61
CA PRO A 247 -16.65 32.84 9.88
C PRO A 247 -17.81 33.43 10.69
N ALA A 248 -17.99 34.75 10.65
CA ALA A 248 -19.09 35.43 11.36
C ALA A 248 -20.49 35.07 10.83
N HIS A 249 -20.57 34.60 9.57
CA HIS A 249 -21.80 34.08 8.96
C HIS A 249 -21.50 32.70 8.40
N ALA A 250 -21.86 31.68 9.17
CA ALA A 250 -21.80 30.31 8.71
C ALA A 250 -23.00 30.02 7.79
N ARG A 251 -22.72 29.45 6.62
CA ARG A 251 -23.75 29.09 5.65
C ARG A 251 -24.11 27.61 5.87
N MET A 252 -25.40 27.32 5.99
CA MET A 252 -25.89 25.95 5.92
C MET A 252 -25.70 25.43 4.49
N ILE A 253 -25.06 24.28 4.35
CA ILE A 253 -24.80 23.65 3.06
C ILE A 253 -25.38 22.25 3.10
N GLU A 254 -26.12 21.89 2.06
CA GLU A 254 -26.61 20.53 1.86
C GLU A 254 -25.46 19.64 1.40
N CYS A 255 -25.00 18.74 2.26
CA CYS A 255 -23.85 17.88 2.00
C CYS A 255 -23.95 16.54 2.74
N TYR A 256 -22.99 15.65 2.48
CA TYR A 256 -22.77 14.42 3.25
C TYR A 256 -21.72 14.71 4.32
N PRO A 257 -22.10 14.95 5.58
CA PRO A 257 -21.17 15.46 6.60
C PRO A 257 -20.07 14.44 6.93
N SER A 258 -20.39 13.15 6.81
CA SER A 258 -19.45 12.04 6.86
C SER A 258 -18.28 12.18 5.90
N GLN A 259 -18.58 12.34 4.62
CA GLN A 259 -17.58 12.48 3.56
C GLN A 259 -16.78 13.78 3.71
N ILE A 260 -17.45 14.87 4.05
CA ILE A 260 -16.79 16.18 4.25
C ILE A 260 -15.80 16.11 5.41
N ASN A 261 -16.22 15.59 6.56
CA ASN A 261 -15.35 15.46 7.71
C ASN A 261 -14.20 14.47 7.45
N GLN A 262 -14.40 13.41 6.67
CA GLN A 262 -13.32 12.50 6.26
C GLN A 262 -12.30 13.21 5.37
N VAL A 263 -12.74 14.06 4.44
CA VAL A 263 -11.85 14.90 3.63
C VAL A 263 -11.07 15.88 4.52
N LEU A 264 -11.73 16.54 5.47
CA LEU A 264 -11.09 17.47 6.40
C LEU A 264 -10.05 16.76 7.28
N LEU A 265 -10.37 15.59 7.85
CA LEU A 265 -9.44 14.78 8.64
C LEU A 265 -8.20 14.40 7.82
N ASN A 266 -8.39 13.95 6.58
CA ASN A 266 -7.28 13.53 5.72
C ASN A 266 -6.39 14.71 5.33
N ILE A 267 -6.97 15.84 4.92
CA ILE A 267 -6.19 17.01 4.48
C ILE A 267 -5.39 17.60 5.65
N ILE A 268 -6.07 17.82 6.79
CA ILE A 268 -5.44 18.45 7.95
C ILE A 268 -4.47 17.47 8.63
N GLY A 269 -4.82 16.18 8.70
CA GLY A 269 -3.95 15.11 9.18
C GLY A 269 -2.64 15.02 8.36
N ASN A 270 -2.75 14.94 7.03
CA ASN A 270 -1.57 14.93 6.14
C ASN A 270 -0.69 16.17 6.34
N SER A 271 -1.31 17.33 6.60
CA SER A 271 -0.59 18.58 6.86
C SER A 271 0.17 18.54 8.20
N ILE A 272 -0.43 17.96 9.24
CA ILE A 272 0.20 17.73 10.54
C ILE A 272 1.36 16.75 10.39
N ASP A 273 1.17 15.65 9.66
CA ASP A 273 2.19 14.62 9.45
C ASP A 273 3.39 15.17 8.68
N ALA A 274 3.15 15.93 7.61
CA ALA A 274 4.21 16.61 6.86
C ALA A 274 5.05 17.57 7.73
N LEU A 275 4.41 18.27 8.67
CA LEU A 275 5.12 19.15 9.62
C LEU A 275 5.89 18.37 10.70
N ASN A 276 5.38 17.21 11.11
CA ASN A 276 6.11 16.33 12.02
C ASN A 276 7.34 15.73 11.34
N ASP A 277 7.24 15.29 10.09
CA ASP A 277 8.34 14.74 9.31
C ASP A 277 9.44 15.78 9.03
N CYS A 278 9.06 17.07 8.90
CA CYS A 278 10.00 18.18 8.78
C CYS A 278 10.89 18.40 10.01
N LYS A 279 10.62 17.80 11.19
CA LYS A 279 11.53 17.88 12.36
C LYS A 279 12.90 17.22 12.14
N LYS A 280 13.11 16.48 11.04
CA LYS A 280 14.45 16.01 10.64
C LYS A 280 15.37 17.10 10.04
N PHE A 281 14.86 18.31 9.76
CA PHE A 281 15.66 19.42 9.21
C PHE A 281 16.03 20.53 10.20
N THR A 282 15.67 20.42 11.49
CA THR A 282 15.93 21.47 12.50
C THR A 282 16.99 21.12 13.55
N SER A 283 17.89 20.16 13.29
CA SER A 283 19.08 19.93 14.13
C SER A 283 20.21 20.96 13.93
N GLY A 284 19.92 22.08 13.27
CA GLY A 284 20.81 23.23 13.27
C GLY A 284 20.07 24.47 12.81
N ILE A 285 19.60 25.30 13.74
CA ILE A 285 19.40 26.77 13.63
C ILE A 285 19.04 27.28 15.05
N GLY A 286 19.67 28.40 15.44
CA GLY A 286 19.75 28.92 16.81
C GLY A 286 18.50 29.59 17.41
N PRO A 287 18.64 30.23 18.59
CA PRO A 287 17.53 30.64 19.43
C PRO A 287 16.89 31.93 18.91
N GLY A 288 15.60 31.86 18.58
CA GLY A 288 14.76 33.04 18.34
C GLY A 288 14.23 33.17 16.91
N ARG A 289 13.26 32.33 16.52
CA ARG A 289 12.03 32.71 15.80
C ARG A 289 11.08 31.52 15.60
N SER A 290 9.82 31.86 15.36
CA SER A 290 8.58 31.16 15.67
C SER A 290 8.36 29.76 15.08
N ARG A 291 7.60 28.98 15.85
CA ARG A 291 7.09 27.62 15.58
C ARG A 291 6.35 27.56 14.23
N PRO A 292 6.33 26.41 13.52
CA PRO A 292 5.59 26.26 12.27
C PRO A 292 4.09 26.40 12.52
N ILE A 293 3.47 27.40 11.90
CA ILE A 293 2.04 27.74 12.02
C ILE A 293 1.33 27.23 10.77
N LEU A 294 0.27 26.43 10.92
CA LEU A 294 -0.48 25.88 9.79
C LEU A 294 -1.42 26.88 9.10
N LEU A 295 -1.82 27.95 9.78
CA LEU A 295 -2.65 29.02 9.22
C LEU A 295 -2.35 30.33 9.96
N CYS A 296 -1.87 31.35 9.27
CA CYS A 296 -1.73 32.68 9.84
C CYS A 296 -2.19 33.71 8.82
N GLN A 297 -3.14 34.57 9.22
CA GLN A 297 -3.31 35.86 8.60
C GLN A 297 -2.84 36.93 9.59
N LYS A 298 -1.87 37.73 9.14
CA LYS A 298 -1.62 39.05 9.73
C LYS A 298 -2.84 39.92 9.42
N ASN A 299 -3.32 40.62 10.44
CA ASN A 299 -4.12 41.83 10.25
C ASN A 299 -3.41 42.81 9.31
#